data_AF-A0A8K1YUD7-F1
#
_entry.id   AF-A0A8K1YUD7-F1
#
_cell.length_a   1.000
_cell.length_b   1.000
_cell.length_c   1.000
_cell.angle_alpha   90.00
_cell.angle_beta   90.00
_cell.angle_gamma   90.00
#
_symmetry.space_group_name_H-M   'P 1'
#
loop_
_entity.id
_entity.type
_entity.pdbx_description
1 polymer ?
#
loop_
_entity_poly.entity_id
_entity_poly.type
_entity_poly.pdbx_seq_one_letter_code
_entity_poly.pdbx_strand_id
1 'polypeptide(L)'
;MTTYYFAIASQDFLFKEEPVEEILRERTNHYNSLNKPIDFWLIKNPSSINIPEILNINKKIKKPTAAIISHNPKFIEWLKLRLGFVFTGKLDTSSDLLLHYLENITN
;
A
#
# COMPACT_ATOMS: atom_id res chain seq x y z
N MET A 1 6.81 -18.11 3.45
CA MET A 1 7.24 -16.69 3.37
C MET A 1 6.15 -15.92 2.66
N THR A 2 5.61 -14.89 3.27
CA THR A 2 4.52 -14.10 2.70
C THR A 2 5.11 -12.88 1.99
N THR A 3 4.92 -12.79 0.67
CA THR A 3 5.41 -11.65 -0.12
C THR A 3 4.41 -10.51 -0.09
N TYR A 4 4.92 -9.30 0.06
CA TYR A 4 4.14 -8.08 -0.02
C TYR A 4 4.62 -7.22 -1.17
N TYR A 5 3.67 -6.53 -1.79
CA TYR A 5 3.87 -5.60 -2.88
C TYR A 5 3.34 -4.24 -2.45
N PHE A 6 3.95 -3.17 -2.93
CA PHE A 6 3.56 -1.81 -2.56
C PHE A 6 3.34 -0.92 -3.77
N ALA A 7 2.48 0.08 -3.61
CA ALA A 7 2.40 1.30 -4.40
C ALA A 7 2.54 2.52 -3.47
N ILE A 8 3.57 3.34 -3.67
CA ILE A 8 3.89 4.50 -2.81
C ILE A 8 3.88 5.78 -3.64
N ALA A 9 3.20 6.80 -3.13
CA ALA A 9 3.25 8.17 -3.66
C ALA A 9 3.04 9.19 -2.53
N SER A 10 3.04 10.48 -2.88
CA SER A 10 2.72 11.54 -1.93
C SER A 10 1.25 11.44 -1.47
N GLN A 11 0.97 11.86 -0.23
CA GLN A 11 -0.40 11.87 0.30
C GLN A 11 -1.32 12.81 -0.47
N ASP A 12 -0.82 13.98 -0.88
CA ASP A 12 -1.61 14.92 -1.69
C ASP A 12 -2.08 14.24 -2.98
N PHE A 13 -1.17 13.58 -3.68
CA PHE A 13 -1.51 12.84 -4.91
C PHE A 13 -2.55 11.74 -4.66
N LEU A 14 -2.31 10.85 -3.67
CA LEU A 14 -3.20 9.71 -3.42
C LEU A 14 -4.57 10.10 -2.83
N PHE A 15 -4.68 11.21 -2.09
CA PHE A 15 -5.91 11.55 -1.37
C PHE A 15 -6.66 12.75 -1.93
N LYS A 16 -6.02 13.60 -2.74
CA LYS A 16 -6.65 14.81 -3.29
C LYS A 16 -6.77 14.77 -4.81
N GLU A 17 -5.78 14.19 -5.50
CA GLU A 17 -5.72 14.19 -6.96
C GLU A 17 -6.31 12.90 -7.56
N GLU A 18 -6.11 11.76 -6.89
CA GLU A 18 -6.58 10.45 -7.34
C GLU A 18 -7.75 9.94 -6.49
N PRO A 19 -8.71 9.19 -7.09
CA PRO A 19 -9.86 8.63 -6.39
C PRO A 19 -9.51 7.33 -5.64
N VAL A 20 -8.43 7.32 -4.85
CA VAL A 20 -7.94 6.11 -4.17
C VAL A 20 -8.95 5.60 -3.14
N GLU A 21 -9.62 6.49 -2.43
CA GLU A 21 -10.68 6.10 -1.47
C GLU A 21 -11.77 5.28 -2.17
N GLU A 22 -12.28 5.76 -3.30
CA GLU A 22 -13.28 5.06 -4.11
C GLU A 22 -12.79 3.68 -4.53
N ILE A 23 -11.58 3.61 -5.09
CA ILE A 23 -10.96 2.36 -5.56
C ILE A 23 -10.90 1.33 -4.42
N LEU A 24 -10.46 1.74 -3.23
CA LEU A 24 -10.30 0.84 -2.08
C LEU A 24 -11.65 0.47 -1.45
N ARG A 25 -12.62 1.38 -1.44
CA ARG A 25 -13.98 1.10 -0.94
C ARG A 25 -14.69 0.09 -1.83
N GLU A 26 -14.70 0.30 -3.14
CA GLU A 26 -15.30 -0.63 -4.11
C GLU A 26 -14.62 -2.00 -4.06
N ARG A 27 -13.29 -2.03 -3.94
CA ARG A 27 -12.55 -3.29 -3.80
C ARG A 27 -12.91 -4.02 -2.49
N THR A 28 -13.05 -3.28 -1.39
CA THR A 28 -13.49 -3.84 -0.10
C THR A 28 -14.89 -4.44 -0.21
N ASN A 29 -15.83 -3.70 -0.81
CA ASN A 29 -17.20 -4.17 -1.06
C ASN A 29 -17.21 -5.44 -1.90
N HIS A 30 -16.41 -5.49 -2.97
CA HIS A 30 -16.26 -6.66 -3.81
C HIS A 30 -15.73 -7.88 -3.03
N TYR A 31 -14.69 -7.70 -2.21
CA TYR A 31 -14.14 -8.77 -1.38
C TYR A 31 -15.17 -9.30 -0.38
N ASN A 32 -15.89 -8.39 0.29
CA ASN A 32 -16.96 -8.74 1.22
C ASN A 32 -18.08 -9.52 0.53
N SER A 33 -18.50 -9.10 -0.67
CA SER A 33 -19.54 -9.81 -1.44
C SER A 33 -19.15 -11.24 -1.81
N LEU A 34 -17.85 -11.52 -1.91
CA LEU A 34 -17.29 -12.83 -2.23
C LEU A 34 -16.86 -13.63 -0.98
N ASN A 35 -17.10 -13.12 0.24
CA ASN A 35 -16.55 -13.66 1.48
C ASN A 35 -15.03 -13.90 1.41
N LYS A 36 -14.31 -13.01 0.70
CA LYS A 36 -12.86 -13.08 0.53
C LYS A 36 -12.16 -12.24 1.61
N PRO A 37 -11.14 -12.75 2.30
CA PRO A 37 -10.37 -11.95 3.25
C PRO A 37 -9.63 -10.81 2.54
N ILE A 38 -9.59 -9.64 3.19
CA ILE A 38 -8.86 -8.47 2.71
C ILE A 38 -7.36 -8.76 2.69
N ASP A 39 -6.73 -8.51 1.54
CA ASP A 39 -5.31 -8.76 1.28
C ASP A 39 -4.56 -7.47 0.92
N PHE A 40 -5.11 -6.31 1.29
CA PHE A 40 -4.56 -4.99 0.99
C PHE A 40 -4.86 -3.97 2.09
N TRP A 41 -3.96 -2.99 2.25
CA TRP A 41 -4.04 -1.94 3.27
C TRP A 41 -3.55 -0.60 2.72
N LEU A 42 -4.13 0.48 3.23
CA LEU A 42 -3.67 1.85 3.02
C LEU A 42 -2.97 2.36 4.28
N ILE A 43 -1.70 2.73 4.16
CA ILE A 43 -0.86 3.18 5.27
C ILE A 43 -0.47 4.63 5.04
N LYS A 44 -0.81 5.50 5.99
CA LYS A 44 -0.31 6.88 6.05
C LYS A 44 1.06 6.88 6.72
N ASN A 45 1.99 7.67 6.18
CA ASN A 45 3.37 7.81 6.70
C ASN A 45 4.12 6.46 6.81
N PRO A 46 4.25 5.70 5.72
CA PRO A 46 4.83 4.35 5.73
C PRO A 46 6.32 4.31 6.15
N SER A 47 7.00 5.45 6.27
CA SER A 47 8.35 5.54 6.85
C SER A 47 8.42 5.00 8.28
N SER A 48 7.32 5.00 9.03
CA SER A 48 7.29 4.49 10.41
C SER A 48 7.56 2.98 10.51
N ILE A 49 7.37 2.22 9.42
CA ILE A 49 7.57 0.77 9.38
C ILE A 49 9.09 0.42 9.35
N ASN A 50 9.95 1.42 9.11
CA ASN A 50 11.41 1.26 9.10
C ASN A 50 11.94 0.20 8.12
N ILE A 51 11.27 0.05 6.97
CA ILE A 51 11.67 -0.87 5.89
C ILE A 51 12.59 -0.13 4.90
N PRO A 52 13.79 -0.64 4.58
CA PRO A 52 14.76 0.04 3.72
C PRO A 52 14.20 0.51 2.37
N GLU A 53 13.41 -0.33 1.69
CA GLU A 53 12.79 -0.04 0.39
C GLU A 53 11.84 1.15 0.48
N ILE A 54 11.01 1.18 1.52
CA ILE A 54 10.05 2.25 1.79
C ILE A 54 10.80 3.54 2.15
N LEU A 55 11.81 3.47 3.01
CA LEU A 55 12.63 4.62 3.41
C LEU A 55 13.36 5.25 2.21
N ASN A 56 13.89 4.43 1.30
CA ASN A 56 14.57 4.90 0.11
C ASN A 56 13.62 5.63 -0.84
N ILE A 57 12.36 5.19 -0.96
CA ILE A 57 11.34 5.89 -1.75
C ILE A 57 10.92 7.18 -1.06
N ASN A 58 10.71 7.15 0.26
CA ASN A 58 10.36 8.36 1.03
C ASN A 58 11.42 9.45 0.92
N LYS A 59 12.72 9.11 0.88
CA LYS A 59 13.79 10.10 0.64
C LYS A 59 13.68 10.78 -0.73
N LYS A 60 13.11 10.10 -1.74
CA LYS A 60 12.88 10.67 -3.09
C LYS A 60 11.66 11.60 -3.10
N ILE A 61 10.63 11.27 -2.32
CA ILE A 61 9.40 12.05 -2.22
C ILE A 61 9.56 13.04 -1.05
N LYS A 62 9.96 14.29 -1.34
CA LYS A 62 10.17 15.36 -0.33
C LYS A 62 8.87 15.88 0.33
N LYS A 63 7.85 15.04 0.48
CA LYS A 63 6.52 15.34 1.01
C LYS A 63 6.03 14.15 1.86
N PRO A 64 5.01 14.31 2.72
CA PRO A 64 4.34 13.18 3.36
C PRO A 64 3.87 12.16 2.33
N THR A 65 4.08 10.88 2.61
CA THR A 65 3.77 9.77 1.70
C THR A 65 2.68 8.87 2.27
N ALA A 66 2.03 8.14 1.39
CA ALA A 66 1.17 7.01 1.73
C ALA A 66 1.53 5.81 0.86
N ALA A 67 1.28 4.62 1.40
CA ALA A 67 1.50 3.35 0.74
C ALA A 67 0.21 2.56 0.65
N ILE A 68 -0.05 1.95 -0.50
CA ILE A 68 -0.98 0.83 -0.63
C ILE A 68 -0.13 -0.43 -0.63
N ILE A 69 -0.34 -1.32 0.33
CA ILE A 69 0.38 -2.60 0.45
C ILE A 69 -0.60 -3.73 0.17
N SER A 70 -0.17 -4.78 -0.54
CA SER A 70 -1.02 -5.95 -0.79
C SER A 70 -0.20 -7.24 -0.97
N HIS A 71 -0.81 -8.38 -0.69
CA HIS A 71 -0.29 -9.69 -1.11
C HIS A 71 -0.48 -9.97 -2.61
N ASN A 72 -1.33 -9.19 -3.27
CA ASN A 72 -1.71 -9.42 -4.66
C ASN A 72 -0.85 -8.55 -5.60
N PRO A 73 0.12 -9.13 -6.34
CA PRO A 73 0.97 -8.36 -7.25
C PRO A 73 0.17 -7.72 -8.38
N LYS A 74 -0.84 -8.41 -8.92
CA LYS A 74 -1.68 -7.89 -10.02
C LYS A 74 -2.45 -6.64 -9.60
N PHE A 75 -2.85 -6.55 -8.33
CA PHE A 75 -3.50 -5.34 -7.83
C PHE A 75 -2.55 -4.14 -7.82
N ILE A 76 -1.31 -4.34 -7.37
CA ILE A 76 -0.28 -3.29 -7.37
C ILE A 76 0.14 -2.91 -8.79
N GLU A 77 0.26 -3.87 -9.71
CA GLU A 77 0.51 -3.62 -11.14
C GLU A 77 -0.63 -2.80 -11.76
N TRP A 78 -1.88 -3.15 -11.46
CA TRP A 78 -3.03 -2.38 -11.90
C TRP A 78 -3.02 -0.94 -11.35
N LEU A 79 -2.68 -0.76 -10.07
CA LEU A 79 -2.51 0.58 -9.49
C LEU A 79 -1.40 1.37 -10.19
N LYS A 80 -0.29 0.74 -10.57
CA LYS A 80 0.77 1.39 -11.33
C LYS A 80 0.28 1.93 -12.67
N LEU A 81 -0.50 1.13 -13.40
CA LEU A 81 -1.06 1.52 -14.68
C LEU A 81 -2.14 2.59 -14.53
N ARG A 82 -2.98 2.49 -13.49
CA ARG A 82 -4.09 3.40 -13.25
C ARG A 82 -3.65 4.77 -12.78
N LEU A 83 -2.72 4.83 -11.83
CA LEU A 83 -2.30 6.05 -11.16
C LEU A 83 -1.07 6.69 -11.82
N GLY A 84 -0.24 5.92 -12.55
CA GLY A 84 0.95 6.42 -13.24
C GLY A 84 2.11 6.82 -12.32
N PHE A 85 1.93 7.88 -11.51
CA PHE A 85 2.97 8.54 -10.69
C PHE A 85 3.20 7.89 -9.32
N VAL A 86 3.06 6.57 -9.25
CA VAL A 86 3.37 5.77 -8.05
C VAL A 86 4.66 4.96 -8.23
N PHE A 87 5.45 4.84 -7.16
CA PHE A 87 6.55 3.87 -7.08
C PHE A 87 5.98 2.52 -6.67
N THR A 88 6.37 1.45 -7.38
CA THR A 88 5.95 0.08 -7.04
C THR A 88 7.12 -0.86 -6.86
N GLY A 89 6.90 -1.92 -6.10
CA GLY A 89 7.91 -2.94 -5.87
C GLY A 89 7.42 -4.02 -4.91
N LYS A 90 8.35 -4.89 -4.53
CA LYS A 90 8.17 -5.91 -3.50
C LYS A 90 8.92 -5.51 -2.22
N LEU A 91 8.44 -5.99 -1.08
CA LEU A 91 9.12 -5.85 0.20
C LEU A 91 9.91 -7.13 0.47
N ASP A 92 11.23 -7.04 0.55
CA ASP A 92 12.11 -8.14 0.95
C ASP A 92 12.31 -8.08 2.48
N THR A 93 11.21 -8.14 3.22
CA THR A 93 11.21 -8.08 4.69
C THR A 93 10.93 -9.43 5.31
N SER A 94 11.55 -9.73 6.46
CA SER A 94 11.00 -10.74 7.38
C SER A 94 9.54 -10.39 7.64
N SER A 95 8.64 -11.34 7.37
CA SER A 95 7.19 -11.15 7.44
C SER A 95 6.75 -10.49 8.75
N ASP A 96 7.50 -10.71 9.82
CA ASP A 96 7.13 -10.40 11.20
C ASP A 96 7.03 -8.90 11.49
N LEU A 97 7.91 -8.05 10.93
CA LEU A 97 7.86 -6.59 11.17
C LEU A 97 6.62 -5.95 10.55
N LEU A 98 6.33 -6.32 9.30
CA LEU A 98 5.17 -5.79 8.60
C LEU A 98 3.88 -6.40 9.11
N LEU A 99 3.86 -7.70 9.41
CA LEU A 99 2.71 -8.36 10.05
C LEU A 99 2.36 -7.68 11.36
N HIS A 100 3.34 -7.49 12.25
CA HIS A 100 3.11 -6.79 13.52
C HIS A 100 2.57 -5.38 13.32
N TYR A 101 3.09 -4.64 12.34
CA TYR A 101 2.58 -3.30 12.04
C TYR A 101 1.14 -3.33 11.51
N LEU A 102 0.81 -4.25 10.60
CA LEU A 102 -0.53 -4.37 10.03
C LEU A 102 -1.57 -4.80 11.07
N GLU A 103 -1.22 -5.74 11.96
CA GLU A 103 -2.09 -6.18 13.07
C GLU A 103 -2.48 -5.02 14.00
N ASN A 104 -1.55 -4.09 14.25
CA ASN A 104 -1.79 -2.91 15.09
C ASN A 104 -2.58 -1.78 14.39
N ILE A 105 -2.75 -1.82 13.07
CA ILE A 105 -3.61 -0.85 12.35
C ILE A 105 -5.06 -1.33 12.28
N THR A 106 -5.27 -2.65 12.32
CA THR A 106 -6.60 -3.28 12.19
C THR A 106 -7.39 -3.40 13.50
N ASN A 107 -6.83 -3.00 14.63
CA ASN A 107 -7.48 -2.91 15.95
C ASN A 107 -7.69 -1.46 16.39
#